data_AF-Q1D2W7-F1
#
_entry.id   AF-Q1D2W7-F1
#
_cell.length_a   1.000
_cell.length_b   1.000
_cell.length_c   1.000
_cell.angle_alpha   90.00
_cell.angle_beta   90.00
_cell.angle_gamma   90.00
#
_symmetry.space_group_name_H-M   'P 1'
#
loop_
_entity.id
_entity.type
_entity.pdbx_description
1 polymer ?
#
loop_
_entity_poly.entity_id
_entity_poly.type
_entity_poly.pdbx_seq_one_letter_code
_entity_poly.pdbx_strand_id
1 'polypeptide(L)'
;MMLGALVLVVLLALPASGSEVVSVERAQLFPDGGAVAVEVEGGCWLSERRCIRTASEIERLRAENESLRQQVGDVSFSVAVVALLAGLGAGFAVARLAN
;
A
#
# COMPACT_ATOMS: atom_id res chain seq x y z
N MET A 1 6.02 21.55 44.44
CA MET A 1 4.86 21.76 43.54
C MET A 1 5.17 21.53 42.05
N MET A 2 6.41 21.74 41.59
CA MET A 2 6.76 21.54 40.17
C MET A 2 6.72 20.08 39.69
N LEU A 3 7.10 19.10 40.53
CA LEU A 3 7.13 17.68 40.16
C LEU A 3 5.74 17.13 39.78
N GLY A 4 4.69 17.51 40.52
CA GLY A 4 3.32 17.07 40.22
C GLY A 4 2.79 17.62 38.90
N ALA A 5 3.12 18.88 38.58
CA ALA A 5 2.76 19.49 37.31
C ALA A 5 3.49 18.84 36.13
N LEU A 6 4.77 18.49 36.31
CA LEU A 6 5.58 17.82 35.29
C LEU A 6 5.07 16.41 34.99
N VAL A 7 4.70 15.65 36.02
CA VAL A 7 4.09 14.32 35.87
C VAL A 7 2.74 14.41 35.14
N LEU A 8 1.93 15.42 35.44
CA LEU A 8 0.64 15.62 34.77
C LEU A 8 0.82 15.99 33.28
N VAL A 9 1.78 16.85 32.96
CA VAL A 9 2.11 17.20 31.56
C VAL A 9 2.61 15.98 30.78
N VAL A 10 3.44 15.14 31.40
CA VAL A 10 3.91 13.90 30.76
C VAL A 10 2.75 12.95 30.51
N LEU A 11 1.84 12.76 31.47
CA LEU A 11 0.66 11.90 31.30
C LEU A 11 -0.30 12.39 30.21
N LEU A 12 -0.46 13.72 30.04
CA LEU A 12 -1.28 14.32 28.99
C LEU A 12 -0.60 14.30 27.61
N ALA A 13 0.74 14.23 27.58
CA ALA A 13 1.53 14.18 26.35
C ALA A 13 1.75 12.75 25.83
N LEU A 14 1.43 11.71 26.61
CA LEU A 14 1.46 10.35 26.11
C LEU A 14 0.38 10.20 25.02
N PRO A 15 0.76 9.90 23.77
CA PRO A 15 -0.23 9.62 22.75
C PRO A 15 -1.05 8.42 23.23
N ALA A 16 -2.37 8.56 23.23
CA ALA A 16 -3.28 7.45 23.44
C ALA A 16 -3.03 6.44 22.31
N SER A 17 -2.12 5.49 22.57
CA SER A 17 -1.90 4.31 21.75
C SER A 17 -3.09 3.40 21.93
N GLY A 18 -4.24 3.83 21.40
CA GLY A 18 -5.37 2.95 21.19
C GLY A 18 -4.86 1.78 20.35
N SER A 19 -5.13 0.56 20.79
CA SER A 19 -4.69 -0.65 20.11
C SER A 19 -5.14 -0.57 18.64
N GLU A 20 -4.18 -0.50 17.72
CA GLU A 20 -4.46 -0.46 16.28
C GLU A 20 -5.14 -1.73 15.77
N VAL A 21 -5.14 -2.76 16.61
CA VAL A 21 -5.70 -4.08 16.40
C VAL A 21 -6.59 -4.41 17.59
N VAL A 22 -7.80 -4.87 17.31
CA VAL A 22 -8.79 -5.35 18.27
C VAL A 22 -8.92 -6.85 18.09
N SER A 23 -8.59 -7.62 19.13
CA SER A 23 -8.90 -9.04 19.15
C SER A 23 -10.38 -9.20 19.47
N VAL A 24 -11.13 -9.84 18.58
CA VAL A 24 -12.58 -10.01 18.72
C VAL A 24 -12.89 -11.49 18.83
N GLU A 25 -13.57 -11.87 19.92
CA GLU A 25 -13.99 -13.24 20.15
C GLU A 25 -15.27 -13.59 19.40
N ARG A 26 -16.19 -12.62 19.24
CA ARG A 26 -17.39 -12.76 18.41
C ARG A 26 -17.82 -11.40 17.85
N ALA A 27 -18.20 -11.34 16.57
CA ALA A 27 -18.65 -10.14 15.89
C ALA A 27 -19.77 -10.42 14.89
N GLN A 28 -20.53 -9.38 14.54
CA GLN A 28 -21.47 -9.39 13.43
C GLN A 28 -21.00 -8.42 12.36
N LEU A 29 -20.82 -8.92 11.14
CA LEU A 29 -20.44 -8.17 9.96
C LEU A 29 -21.67 -7.84 9.11
N PHE A 30 -21.74 -6.60 8.64
CA PHE A 30 -22.74 -6.13 7.68
C PHE A 30 -22.01 -5.68 6.40
N PRO A 31 -21.61 -6.61 5.51
CA PRO A 31 -20.67 -6.34 4.42
C PRO A 31 -21.16 -5.26 3.44
N ASP A 32 -22.47 -5.15 3.22
CA ASP A 32 -23.07 -4.18 2.27
C ASP A 32 -23.91 -3.10 2.97
N GLY A 33 -23.80 -2.95 4.29
CA GLY A 33 -24.71 -2.10 5.08
C GLY A 33 -26.17 -2.57 5.08
N GLY A 34 -26.44 -3.76 4.53
CA GLY A 34 -27.75 -4.40 4.52
C GLY A 34 -28.10 -5.06 5.85
N ALA A 35 -29.32 -5.62 5.94
CA ALA A 35 -29.84 -6.24 7.17
C ALA A 35 -29.25 -7.63 7.48
N VAL A 36 -28.50 -8.22 6.55
CA VAL A 36 -27.93 -9.56 6.73
C VAL A 36 -26.63 -9.44 7.52
N ALA A 37 -26.70 -9.81 8.80
CA ALA A 37 -25.53 -9.97 9.65
C ALA A 37 -24.86 -11.31 9.36
N VAL A 38 -23.54 -11.30 9.18
CA VAL A 38 -22.70 -12.50 9.20
C VAL A 38 -22.04 -12.57 10.57
N GLU A 39 -22.37 -13.59 11.35
CA GLU A 39 -21.73 -13.83 12.64
C GLU A 39 -20.38 -14.51 12.43
N VAL A 40 -19.35 -13.97 13.05
CA VAL A 40 -17.97 -14.47 12.98
C VAL A 40 -17.43 -14.66 14.39
N GLU A 41 -16.86 -15.82 14.64
CA GLU A 41 -16.18 -16.15 15.88
C GLU A 41 -14.67 -16.07 15.70
N GLY A 42 -14.02 -15.29 16.57
CA GLY A 42 -12.59 -15.05 16.54
C GLY A 42 -12.17 -14.09 15.42
N GLY A 43 -11.08 -13.36 15.66
CA GLY A 43 -10.44 -12.55 14.64
C GLY A 43 -9.58 -11.42 15.17
N CYS A 44 -8.66 -10.99 14.33
CA CYS A 44 -7.82 -9.83 14.53
C CYS A 44 -8.34 -8.71 13.62
N TRP A 45 -8.97 -7.70 14.22
CA TRP A 45 -9.66 -6.64 13.50
C TRP A 45 -8.86 -5.36 13.60
N LEU A 46 -8.84 -4.56 12.53
CA LEU A 46 -8.22 -3.25 12.57
C LEU A 46 -9.17 -2.29 13.29
N SER A 47 -8.61 -1.38 14.10
CA SER A 47 -9.41 -0.30 14.65
C SER A 47 -10.00 0.57 13.52
N GLU A 48 -11.14 1.21 13.77
CA GLU A 48 -11.82 2.07 12.78
C GLU A 48 -10.87 3.12 12.19
N ARG A 49 -10.04 3.76 13.03
CA ARG A 49 -9.02 4.72 12.58
C ARG A 49 -8.02 4.11 11.61
N ARG A 50 -7.59 2.86 11.85
CA ARG A 50 -6.66 2.16 10.97
C ARG A 50 -7.34 1.70 9.68
N CYS A 51 -8.60 1.24 9.73
CA CYS A 51 -9.40 0.98 8.54
C CYS A 51 -9.50 2.23 7.64
N ILE A 52 -9.85 3.39 8.21
CA ILE A 52 -9.96 4.65 7.45
C ILE A 52 -8.62 5.06 6.84
N ARG A 53 -7.52 4.99 7.62
CA ARG A 53 -6.16 5.31 7.13
C ARG A 53 -5.74 4.37 6.00
N THR A 54 -5.99 3.08 6.13
CA THR A 54 -5.63 2.09 5.12
C THR A 54 -6.48 2.26 3.85
N ALA A 55 -7.78 2.59 3.98
CA ALA A 55 -8.63 2.86 2.83
C ALA A 55 -8.13 4.06 2.01
N SER A 56 -7.80 5.18 2.67
CA SER A 56 -7.28 6.37 1.98
C SER A 56 -5.91 6.13 1.34
N GLU A 57 -5.06 5.33 1.99
CA GLU A 57 -3.76 4.93 1.43
C GLU A 57 -3.91 4.03 0.20
N ILE A 58 -4.86 3.09 0.22
CA ILE A 58 -5.18 2.24 -0.94
C ILE A 58 -5.68 3.07 -2.12
N GLU A 59 -6.57 4.04 -1.87
CA GLU A 59 -7.06 4.94 -2.93
C GLU A 59 -5.93 5.77 -3.54
N ARG A 60 -5.05 6.32 -2.70
CA ARG A 60 -3.86 7.04 -3.16
C ARG A 60 -2.97 6.16 -4.03
N LEU A 61 -2.66 4.94 -3.58
CA LEU A 61 -1.82 3.99 -4.30
C LEU A 61 -2.46 3.53 -5.62
N ARG A 62 -3.79 3.43 -5.68
CA ARG A 62 -4.51 3.16 -6.93
C ARG A 62 -4.39 4.31 -7.91
N ALA A 63 -4.58 5.55 -7.46
CA ALA A 63 -4.40 6.73 -8.30
C ALA A 63 -2.95 6.84 -8.82
N GLU A 64 -1.98 6.59 -7.95
CA GLU A 64 -0.56 6.56 -8.32
C GLU A 64 -0.26 5.46 -9.34
N ASN A 65 -0.73 4.22 -9.11
CA ASN A 65 -0.57 3.14 -10.08
C ASN A 65 -1.19 3.47 -11.44
N GLU A 66 -2.37 4.08 -11.47
CA GLU A 66 -3.01 4.44 -12.72
C GLU A 66 -2.22 5.53 -13.46
N SER A 67 -1.71 6.52 -12.73
CA SER A 67 -0.80 7.52 -13.30
C SER A 67 0.50 6.93 -13.83
N LEU A 68 1.06 5.91 -13.15
CA LEU A 68 2.26 5.21 -13.59
C LEU A 68 1.98 4.38 -14.83
N ARG A 69 0.83 3.70 -14.89
CA ARG A 69 0.39 2.97 -16.09
C ARG A 69 0.25 3.89 -17.30
N GLN A 70 -0.29 5.09 -17.10
CA GLN A 70 -0.36 6.10 -18.17
C GLN A 70 1.03 6.59 -18.60
N GLN A 71 1.97 6.74 -17.66
CA GLN A 71 3.35 7.17 -17.96
C GLN A 71 4.20 6.07 -18.62
N VAL A 72 3.95 4.80 -18.30
CA VAL A 72 4.60 3.64 -18.93
C VAL A 72 4.15 3.44 -20.38
N GLY A 73 3.25 4.31 -20.87
CA GLY A 73 2.93 4.61 -22.26
C GLY A 73 3.58 3.66 -23.25
N ASP A 74 2.79 2.68 -23.69
CA ASP A 74 3.12 1.58 -24.60
C ASP A 74 4.46 1.78 -25.30
N VAL A 75 5.51 1.10 -24.81
CA VAL A 75 6.75 0.95 -25.56
C VAL A 75 6.34 0.34 -26.89
N SER A 76 6.29 1.18 -27.93
CA SER A 76 5.84 0.77 -29.24
C SER A 76 6.63 -0.45 -29.65
N PHE A 77 5.93 -1.52 -30.05
CA PHE A 77 6.56 -2.75 -30.49
C PHE A 77 7.66 -2.51 -31.54
N SER A 78 7.52 -1.46 -32.35
CA SER A 78 8.56 -1.02 -33.30
C SER A 78 9.86 -0.58 -32.62
N VAL A 79 9.79 0.14 -31.49
CA VAL A 79 10.97 0.56 -30.72
C VAL A 79 11.69 -0.66 -30.14
N ALA A 80 10.94 -1.64 -29.64
CA ALA A 80 11.50 -2.89 -29.15
C ALA A 80 12.21 -3.68 -30.27
N VAL A 81 11.60 -3.78 -31.46
CA VAL A 81 12.20 -4.45 -32.63
C VAL A 81 13.46 -3.73 -33.11
N VAL A 82 13.45 -2.40 -33.20
CA VAL A 82 14.62 -1.62 -33.62
C VAL A 82 15.77 -1.80 -32.63
N ALA A 83 15.49 -1.75 -31.32
CA ALA A 83 16.50 -1.96 -30.29
C ALA A 83 17.10 -3.38 -30.37
N LEU A 84 16.28 -4.39 -30.61
CA LEU A 84 16.74 -5.78 -30.78
C LEU A 84 17.66 -5.93 -31.98
N LEU A 85 17.27 -5.39 -33.14
CA LEU A 85 18.08 -5.45 -34.36
C LEU A 85 19.39 -4.68 -34.21
N ALA A 86 19.37 -3.52 -33.55
CA ALA A 86 20.57 -2.75 -33.27
C ALA A 86 21.52 -3.51 -32.34
N GLY A 87 21.00 -4.13 -31.28
CA GLY A 87 21.79 -4.97 -30.37
C GLY A 87 22.43 -6.17 -31.06
N LEU A 88 21.66 -6.89 -31.89
CA LEU A 88 22.17 -8.01 -32.68
C LEU A 88 23.23 -7.57 -33.71
N GLY A 89 23.00 -6.46 -34.40
CA GLY A 89 23.94 -5.90 -35.37
C GLY A 89 25.26 -5.46 -34.73
N ALA A 90 25.18 -4.78 -33.58
CA ALA A 90 26.36 -4.38 -32.82
C ALA A 90 27.14 -5.59 -32.28
N GLY A 91 26.43 -6.58 -31.71
CA GLY A 91 27.03 -7.83 -31.24
C GLY A 91 27.72 -8.61 -32.36
N PHE A 92 27.10 -8.69 -33.55
CA PHE A 92 27.68 -9.33 -34.72
C PHE A 92 28.93 -8.59 -35.21
N ALA A 93 28.90 -7.26 -35.29
CA ALA A 93 30.05 -6.46 -35.71
C ALA A 93 31.24 -6.63 -34.77
N VAL A 94 31.00 -6.63 -33.44
CA VAL A 94 32.04 -6.89 -32.43
C VAL A 94 32.61 -8.31 -32.59
N ALA A 95 31.76 -9.33 -32.76
CA ALA A 95 32.22 -10.70 -32.96
C ALA A 95 33.06 -10.85 -34.25
N ARG A 96 32.74 -10.11 -35.31
CA ARG A 96 33.48 -10.10 -36.58
C ARG A 96 34.83 -9.39 -36.51
N LEU A 97 35.00 -8.45 -35.57
CA LEU A 97 36.26 -7.74 -35.31
C LEU A 97 37.18 -8.51 -34.35
N ALA A 98 36.59 -9.35 -33.49
CA ALA A 98 37.32 -10.17 -32.52
C ALA A 98 37.83 -11.50 -33.12
N ASN A 99 37.52 -11.81 -34.38
CA ASN A 99 37.86 -13.04 -35.09
C ASN A 99 38.59 -12.72 -36.39
#